data_AF-A0A258H950-F1
#
_entry.id   AF-A0A258H950-F1
#
_cell.length_a   1.000
_cell.length_b   1.000
_cell.length_c   1.000
_cell.angle_alpha   90.00
_cell.angle_beta   90.00
_cell.angle_gamma   90.00
#
_symmetry.space_group_name_H-M   'P 1'
#
loop_
_entity.id
_entity.type
_entity.pdbx_description
1 polymer ?
#
loop_
_entity_poly.entity_id
_entity_poly.type
_entity_poly.pdbx_seq_one_letter_code
_entity_poly.pdbx_strand_id
1 'polypeptide(L)'
;MHTTYAYRKLSGFTLVELAVTIIIIGVLISVSVFAWGSWQRTTAANVLKNDLSQAAAQLKSDLNWKNAYPVTEHEANDGKGLPKSKGTSYLYDRPAANEYCLTAYSDRDGVPAFHVTSGNTVPKEGACA
;
A
#
# COMPACT_ATOMS: atom_id res chain seq x y z
N MET A 1 11.69 -8.68 73.47
CA MET A 1 11.68 -7.86 72.24
C MET A 1 10.72 -8.53 71.26
N HIS A 2 9.57 -7.89 71.00
CA HIS A 2 8.47 -8.44 70.19
C HIS A 2 8.48 -7.69 68.85
N THR A 3 8.86 -8.37 67.77
CA THR A 3 8.85 -7.81 66.40
C THR A 3 7.47 -8.00 65.78
N THR A 4 6.72 -6.92 65.62
CA THR A 4 5.44 -6.89 64.91
C THR A 4 5.68 -6.73 63.40
N TYR A 5 5.31 -7.73 62.61
CA TYR A 5 5.36 -7.68 61.15
C TYR A 5 4.16 -6.88 60.61
N ALA A 6 4.41 -5.75 59.97
CA ALA A 6 3.39 -4.95 59.29
C ALA A 6 3.06 -5.58 57.93
N TYR A 7 1.86 -6.16 57.78
CA TYR A 7 1.37 -6.73 56.53
C TYR A 7 0.89 -5.60 55.60
N ARG A 8 1.66 -5.29 54.56
CA ARG A 8 1.24 -4.33 53.53
C ARG A 8 0.18 -4.99 52.64
N LYS A 9 -1.06 -4.51 52.67
CA LYS A 9 -2.08 -4.90 51.69
C LYS A 9 -1.59 -4.48 50.30
N LEU A 10 -1.08 -5.42 49.51
CA LEU A 10 -1.08 -5.29 48.07
C LEU A 10 -2.53 -5.47 47.62
N SER A 11 -3.16 -4.40 47.13
CA SER A 11 -4.41 -4.51 46.37
C SER A 11 -4.09 -5.18 45.04
N GLY A 12 -4.09 -6.51 45.03
CA GLY A 12 -3.90 -7.33 43.84
C GLY A 12 -5.17 -7.36 43.01
N PHE A 13 -4.98 -7.33 41.68
CA PHE A 13 -5.98 -7.57 40.65
C PHE A 13 -6.87 -8.77 41.02
N THR A 14 -8.20 -8.60 40.98
CA THR A 14 -9.09 -9.70 41.38
C THR A 14 -9.09 -10.81 40.33
N LEU A 15 -9.37 -12.06 40.74
CA LEU A 15 -9.50 -13.18 39.79
C LEU A 15 -10.59 -12.90 38.75
N VAL A 16 -11.65 -12.19 39.16
CA VAL A 16 -12.72 -11.74 38.27
C VAL A 16 -12.19 -10.75 37.23
N GLU A 17 -11.37 -9.79 37.64
CA GLU A 17 -10.77 -8.80 36.74
C GLU A 17 -9.86 -9.47 35.70
N LEU A 18 -9.08 -10.48 36.11
CA LEU A 18 -8.27 -11.28 35.18
C LEU A 18 -9.15 -12.08 34.21
N ALA A 19 -10.22 -12.71 34.70
CA ALA A 19 -11.13 -13.49 33.88
C ALA A 19 -11.83 -12.63 32.82
N VAL A 20 -12.36 -11.46 33.22
CA VAL A 20 -13.02 -10.53 32.29
C VAL A 20 -12.04 -10.01 31.25
N THR A 21 -10.81 -9.68 31.64
CA THR A 21 -9.77 -9.19 30.71
C THR A 21 -9.41 -10.23 29.65
N ILE A 22 -9.28 -11.50 30.03
CA ILE A 22 -8.99 -12.59 29.08
C ILE A 22 -10.15 -12.76 28.08
N ILE A 23 -11.40 -12.68 28.54
CA ILE A 23 -12.58 -12.75 27.67
C ILE A 23 -12.56 -11.60 26.65
N ILE A 24 -12.29 -10.38 27.11
CA ILE A 24 -12.21 -9.20 26.23
C ILE A 24 -11.11 -9.38 25.18
N ILE A 25 -9.92 -9.82 25.57
CA ILE A 25 -8.80 -10.07 24.64
C ILE A 25 -9.18 -11.14 23.60
N GLY A 26 -9.86 -12.21 24.01
CA GLY A 26 -10.32 -13.26 23.10
C GLY A 26 -11.28 -12.73 22.02
N VAL A 27 -12.22 -11.87 22.41
CA VAL A 27 -13.13 -11.21 21.46
C VAL A 27 -12.37 -10.28 20.51
N LEU A 28 -11.44 -9.47 21.04
CA LEU A 28 -10.67 -8.52 20.23
C LEU A 28 -9.79 -9.22 19.19
N ILE A 29 -9.12 -10.31 19.56
CA ILE A 29 -8.29 -11.10 18.63
C ILE A 29 -9.16 -11.66 17.51
N SER A 30 -10.33 -12.23 17.86
CA SER A 30 -11.23 -12.87 16.90
C SER A 30 -11.69 -11.91 15.79
N VAL A 31 -12.07 -10.67 16.15
CA VAL A 31 -12.52 -9.67 15.16
C VAL A 31 -11.36 -9.10 14.35
N SER A 32 -10.18 -8.95 14.95
CA SER A 32 -9.02 -8.33 14.30
C SER A 32 -8.50 -9.10 13.09
N VAL A 33 -8.59 -10.43 13.10
CA VAL A 33 -8.13 -11.29 11.98
C VAL A 33 -8.88 -10.97 10.69
N PHE A 34 -10.20 -10.74 10.76
CA PHE A 34 -11.02 -10.45 9.58
C PHE A 34 -10.74 -9.06 8.99
N ALA A 35 -10.47 -8.07 9.83
CA ALA A 35 -10.19 -6.71 9.38
C ALA A 35 -8.86 -6.60 8.60
N TRP A 36 -7.87 -7.42 8.97
CA TRP A 36 -6.50 -7.37 8.46
C TRP A 36 -6.42 -7.54 6.93
N GLY A 37 -7.15 -8.52 6.37
CA GLY A 37 -7.12 -8.79 4.93
C GLY A 37 -7.65 -7.62 4.08
N SER A 38 -8.76 -6.99 4.51
CA SER A 38 -9.34 -5.85 3.79
C SER A 38 -8.43 -4.61 3.81
N TRP A 39 -7.76 -4.38 4.95
CA TRP A 39 -6.86 -3.25 5.11
C TRP A 39 -5.61 -3.39 4.25
N GLN A 40 -5.05 -4.60 4.16
CA GLN A 40 -3.90 -4.88 3.29
C GLN A 40 -4.23 -4.66 1.81
N ARG A 41 -5.41 -5.06 1.35
CA ARG A 41 -5.86 -4.85 -0.05
C ARG A 41 -6.04 -3.37 -0.37
N THR A 42 -6.68 -2.61 0.53
CA THR A 42 -6.88 -1.16 0.38
C THR A 42 -5.54 -0.42 0.37
N THR A 43 -4.61 -0.82 1.26
CA THR A 43 -3.28 -0.23 1.32
C THR A 43 -2.50 -0.49 0.04
N ALA A 44 -2.52 -1.72 -0.47
CA ALA A 44 -1.86 -2.05 -1.74
C ALA A 44 -2.46 -1.25 -2.92
N ALA A 45 -3.80 -1.13 -3.01
CA ALA A 45 -4.44 -0.29 -4.02
C ALA A 45 -4.00 1.18 -3.92
N ASN A 46 -3.86 1.73 -2.71
CA ASN A 46 -3.38 3.10 -2.51
C ASN A 46 -1.90 3.25 -2.92
N VAL A 47 -1.07 2.23 -2.66
CA VAL A 47 0.32 2.19 -3.15
C VAL A 47 0.34 2.23 -4.67
N LEU A 48 -0.44 1.39 -5.37
CA LEU A 48 -0.50 1.39 -6.84
C LEU A 48 -0.91 2.76 -7.40
N LYS A 49 -1.91 3.42 -6.81
CA LYS A 49 -2.36 4.75 -7.23
C LYS A 49 -1.26 5.80 -7.04
N ASN A 50 -0.55 5.75 -5.92
CA ASN A 50 0.54 6.67 -5.63
C ASN A 50 1.75 6.44 -6.57
N ASP A 51 2.09 5.17 -6.81
CA ASP A 51 3.11 4.74 -7.75
C ASP A 51 2.81 5.23 -9.18
N LEU A 52 1.58 5.02 -9.66
CA LEU A 52 1.12 5.52 -10.96
C LEU A 52 1.16 7.04 -11.05
N SER A 53 0.80 7.75 -9.98
CA SER A 53 0.84 9.22 -9.96
C SER A 53 2.26 9.75 -10.07
N GLN A 54 3.21 9.12 -9.37
CA GLN A 54 4.63 9.45 -9.46
C GLN A 54 5.22 9.07 -10.83
N ALA A 55 4.87 7.90 -11.34
CA ALA A 55 5.31 7.45 -12.67
C ALA A 55 4.77 8.37 -13.78
N ALA A 56 3.50 8.79 -13.71
CA ALA A 56 2.92 9.74 -14.66
C ALA A 56 3.63 11.12 -14.61
N ALA A 57 3.99 11.59 -13.41
CA ALA A 57 4.78 12.82 -13.26
C ALA A 57 6.17 12.67 -13.89
N GLN A 58 6.83 11.53 -13.69
CA GLN A 58 8.12 11.24 -14.31
C GLN A 58 8.02 11.16 -15.84
N LEU A 59 7.02 10.44 -16.38
CA LEU A 59 6.77 10.36 -17.81
C LEU A 59 6.54 11.74 -18.42
N LYS A 60 5.80 12.61 -17.72
CA LYS A 60 5.59 14.00 -18.15
C LYS A 60 6.88 14.83 -18.11
N SER A 61 7.75 14.60 -17.13
CA SER A 61 9.08 15.19 -17.12
C SER A 61 9.89 14.75 -18.35
N ASP A 62 9.93 13.44 -18.64
CA ASP A 62 10.64 12.90 -19.79
C ASP A 62 10.11 13.49 -21.11
N LEU A 63 8.78 13.62 -21.25
CA LEU A 63 8.15 14.30 -22.40
C LEU A 63 8.64 15.74 -22.54
N ASN A 64 8.68 16.51 -21.46
CA ASN A 64 9.09 17.92 -21.50
C ASN A 64 10.56 18.10 -21.92
N TRP A 65 11.45 17.19 -21.54
CA TRP A 65 12.88 17.29 -21.85
C TRP A 65 13.28 16.64 -23.18
N LYS A 66 12.63 15.53 -23.55
CA LYS A 66 12.99 14.71 -24.73
C LYS A 66 11.99 14.87 -25.89
N ASN A 67 10.93 15.67 -25.71
CA ASN A 67 9.83 15.86 -26.67
C ASN A 67 9.09 14.57 -27.06
N ALA A 68 9.26 13.50 -26.27
CA ALA A 68 8.54 12.24 -26.42
C ALA A 68 8.55 11.46 -25.09
N TYR A 69 7.55 10.62 -24.88
CA TYR A 69 7.61 9.64 -23.79
C TYR A 69 8.69 8.59 -24.06
N PRO A 70 9.29 7.97 -23.03
CA PRO A 70 10.26 6.87 -23.18
C PRO A 70 9.69 5.70 -24.00
N VAL A 71 10.51 5.01 -24.82
CA VAL A 71 10.03 3.86 -25.62
C VAL A 71 9.69 2.68 -24.72
N THR A 72 10.42 2.53 -23.62
CA THR A 72 10.21 1.49 -22.61
C THR A 72 10.13 2.08 -21.20
N GLU A 73 9.54 1.33 -20.26
CA GLU A 73 9.49 1.75 -18.84
C GLU A 73 10.89 1.93 -18.23
N HIS A 74 11.92 1.25 -18.75
CA HIS A 74 13.28 1.22 -18.21
C HIS A 74 14.11 2.43 -18.68
N GLU A 75 13.81 2.96 -19.87
CA GLU A 75 14.47 4.16 -20.41
C GLU A 75 13.98 5.46 -19.77
N ALA A 76 12.85 5.41 -19.07
CA ALA A 76 12.33 6.53 -18.30
C ALA A 76 13.36 7.01 -17.26
N ASN A 77 13.25 8.28 -16.87
CA ASN A 77 14.11 8.87 -15.83
C ASN A 77 15.61 8.68 -16.13
N ASP A 78 16.01 8.99 -17.36
CA ASP A 78 17.39 8.84 -17.85
C ASP A 78 17.97 7.43 -17.68
N GLY A 79 17.14 6.41 -17.96
CA GLY A 79 17.55 5.00 -17.89
C GLY A 79 17.49 4.40 -16.48
N LYS A 80 16.95 5.11 -15.49
CA LYS A 80 16.71 4.58 -14.13
C LYS A 80 15.38 3.84 -14.03
N GLY A 81 14.54 3.97 -15.03
CA GLY A 81 13.19 3.42 -15.09
C GLY A 81 12.16 4.20 -14.30
N LEU A 82 10.90 3.78 -14.43
CA LEU A 82 9.79 4.39 -13.71
C LEU A 82 9.86 4.08 -12.20
N PRO A 83 9.57 5.07 -11.34
CA PRO A 83 9.51 4.85 -9.90
C PRO A 83 8.41 3.85 -9.57
N LYS A 84 8.72 2.84 -8.76
CA LYS A 84 7.77 1.83 -8.28
C LYS A 84 8.09 1.38 -6.87
N SER A 85 7.06 1.11 -6.08
CA SER A 85 7.18 0.48 -4.78
C SER A 85 7.46 -1.02 -4.90
N LYS A 86 7.95 -1.63 -3.82
CA LYS A 86 8.13 -3.09 -3.76
C LYS A 86 6.76 -3.78 -3.87
N GLY A 87 6.69 -4.80 -4.73
CA GLY A 87 5.45 -5.53 -4.99
C GLY A 87 4.56 -4.89 -6.07
N THR A 88 5.00 -3.79 -6.69
CA THR A 88 4.38 -3.19 -7.86
C THR A 88 5.09 -3.66 -9.14
N SER A 89 4.32 -4.10 -10.13
CA SER A 89 4.80 -4.32 -11.50
C SER A 89 4.04 -3.45 -12.48
N TYR A 90 4.70 -3.08 -13.58
CA TYR A 90 4.11 -2.25 -14.62
C TYR A 90 3.95 -3.02 -15.93
N LEU A 91 2.89 -2.67 -16.65
CA LEU A 91 2.76 -2.91 -18.08
C LEU A 91 2.68 -1.56 -18.76
N TYR A 92 3.68 -1.25 -19.59
CA TYR A 92 3.80 0.02 -20.28
C TYR A 92 3.56 -0.19 -21.77
N ASP A 93 2.55 0.49 -22.29
CA ASP A 93 2.23 0.54 -23.71
C ASP A 93 2.43 1.98 -24.23
N ARG A 94 3.07 2.13 -25.38
CA ARG A 94 3.36 3.42 -26.01
C ARG A 94 2.94 3.38 -27.49
N PRO A 95 1.67 3.64 -27.82
CA PRO A 95 1.19 3.54 -29.20
C PRO A 95 1.75 4.65 -30.10
N ALA A 96 2.10 5.81 -29.53
CA ALA A 96 2.71 6.93 -30.24
C ALA A 96 3.69 7.70 -29.35
N ALA A 97 4.54 8.56 -29.93
CA ALA A 97 5.56 9.30 -29.16
C ALA A 97 5.00 10.16 -28.01
N ASN A 98 3.76 10.66 -28.17
CA ASN A 98 3.06 11.52 -27.20
C ASN A 98 1.88 10.81 -26.52
N GLU A 99 1.81 9.49 -26.65
CA GLU A 99 0.75 8.69 -26.06
C GLU A 99 1.36 7.53 -25.29
N TYR A 100 0.81 7.28 -24.11
CA TYR A 100 1.16 6.12 -23.33
C TYR A 100 -0.06 5.63 -22.55
N CYS A 101 -0.01 4.36 -22.21
CA CYS A 101 -0.85 3.77 -21.19
C CYS A 101 0.03 2.93 -20.25
N LEU A 102 -0.04 3.22 -18.95
CA LEU A 102 0.72 2.54 -17.92
C LEU A 102 -0.26 1.87 -16.98
N THR A 103 -0.21 0.54 -16.91
CA THR A 103 -0.96 -0.26 -15.93
C THR A 103 -0.02 -0.69 -14.80
N ALA A 104 -0.49 -0.61 -13.56
CA ALA A 104 0.17 -1.13 -12.37
C ALA A 104 -0.60 -2.33 -11.79
N TYR A 105 0.16 -3.37 -11.45
CA TYR A 105 -0.33 -4.57 -10.78
C TYR A 105 0.36 -4.69 -9.42
N SER A 106 -0.35 -5.26 -8.45
CA SER A 106 0.22 -5.66 -7.17
C SER A 106 0.51 -7.16 -7.19
N ASP A 107 1.58 -7.56 -6.52
CA ASP A 107 1.88 -8.95 -6.17
C ASP A 107 0.91 -9.57 -5.15
N ARG A 108 0.02 -8.76 -4.56
CA ARG A 108 -0.97 -9.22 -3.58
C ARG A 108 -2.27 -9.63 -4.23
N ASP A 109 -2.77 -10.78 -3.80
CA ASP A 109 -4.04 -11.32 -4.27
C ASP A 109 -5.23 -10.41 -3.99
N GLY A 110 -6.12 -10.37 -4.98
CA GLY A 110 -7.35 -9.60 -4.94
C GLY A 110 -7.18 -8.10 -5.18
N VAL A 111 -5.98 -7.53 -5.21
CA VAL A 111 -5.83 -6.10 -5.51
C VAL A 111 -6.15 -5.87 -7.00
N PRO A 112 -7.09 -4.98 -7.35
CA PRO A 112 -7.36 -4.68 -8.75
C PRO A 112 -6.18 -3.93 -9.38
N ALA A 113 -5.99 -4.11 -10.69
CA ALA A 113 -5.05 -3.31 -11.45
C ALA A 113 -5.55 -1.87 -11.58
N PHE A 114 -4.62 -0.92 -11.74
CA PHE A 114 -4.94 0.47 -12.03
C PHE A 114 -4.14 0.94 -13.22
N HIS A 115 -4.63 1.91 -13.97
CA HIS A 115 -3.90 2.50 -15.09
C HIS A 115 -3.99 4.03 -15.10
N VAL A 116 -3.04 4.63 -15.81
CA VAL A 116 -3.00 6.04 -16.19
C VAL A 116 -2.61 6.16 -17.66
N THR A 117 -3.04 7.26 -18.30
CA THR A 117 -2.78 7.53 -19.72
C THR A 117 -2.20 8.93 -19.90
N SER A 118 -1.63 9.21 -21.08
CA SER A 118 -1.18 10.56 -21.43
C SER A 118 -2.28 11.63 -21.33
N GLY A 119 -3.53 11.27 -21.65
CA GLY A 119 -4.69 12.16 -21.54
C GLY A 119 -5.32 12.23 -20.15
N ASN A 120 -5.08 11.25 -19.29
CA ASN A 120 -5.62 11.21 -17.93
C ASN A 120 -4.63 10.57 -16.96
N THR A 121 -3.99 11.42 -16.16
CA THR A 121 -2.99 11.02 -15.15
C THR A 121 -3.62 10.68 -13.80
N VAL A 122 -4.95 10.64 -13.69
CA VAL A 122 -5.65 10.20 -12.47
C VAL A 122 -5.77 8.67 -12.53
N PRO A 123 -5.21 7.93 -11.56
CA PRO A 123 -5.30 6.47 -11.54
C PRO A 123 -6.74 5.98 -11.58
N LYS A 124 -7.06 5.14 -12.56
CA LYS A 124 -8.38 4.49 -12.71
C LYS A 124 -8.24 2.98 -12.59
N GLU A 125 -9.26 2.34 -12.05
CA GLU A 125 -9.29 0.87 -11.95
C GLU A 125 -9.38 0.23 -13.34
N GLY A 126 -8.69 -0.89 -13.52
CA GLY A 126 -8.57 -1.63 -14.78
C GLY A 126 -7.20 -1.54 -15.42
N ALA A 127 -6.97 -2.38 -16.44
CA ALA A 127 -5.79 -2.33 -17.29
C ALA A 127 -6.01 -1.42 -18.51
N CYS A 128 -4.93 -1.07 -19.18
CA CYS A 128 -4.95 -0.48 -20.52
C CYS A 128 -5.79 -1.35 -21.47
N ALA A 129 -6.60 -0.69 -22.31
CA ALA A 129 -7.49 -1.31 -23.29
C ALA A 129 -6.94 -1.15 -24.71
#